data_AF-A0A1C0SQE8-F1
#
_entry.id   AF-A0A1C0SQE8-F1
#
_cell.length_a   1.000
_cell.length_b   1.000
_cell.length_c   1.000
_cell.angle_alpha   90.00
_cell.angle_beta   90.00
_cell.angle_gamma   90.00
#
_symmetry.space_group_name_H-M   'P 1'
#
loop_
_entity.id
_entity.type
_entity.pdbx_description
1 polymer ?
#
loop_
_entity_poly.entity_id
_entity_poly.type
_entity_poly.pdbx_seq_one_letter_code
_entity_poly.pdbx_strand_id
1 'polypeptide(L)'
;MWKVFAVLYSLAFAIGLVFAGYVMLSLGVQLTSSTKIIGGAIMAMTLVTAIGLVAYAFNLHVPPFGFWRPFGWLLGIALGCLSLLNIVRFVGLLEGGDNFTSLLWISMSLLVNYFSWLGVWRYGRRLSAIA
;
A
#
# COMPACT_ATOMS: atom_id res chain seq x y z
N MET A 1 3.34 -16.72 8.55
CA MET A 1 2.40 -15.95 7.72
C MET A 1 2.90 -14.54 7.40
N TRP A 2 3.24 -13.70 8.39
CA TRP A 2 3.72 -12.32 8.14
C TRP A 2 4.99 -12.21 7.28
N LYS A 3 5.95 -13.13 7.40
CA LYS A 3 7.14 -13.19 6.54
C LYS A 3 6.80 -13.38 5.06
N VAL A 4 5.94 -14.35 4.77
CA VAL A 4 5.48 -14.62 3.39
C VAL A 4 4.72 -13.42 2.84
N PHE A 5 3.84 -12.82 3.64
CA PHE A 5 3.12 -11.60 3.23
C PHE A 5 4.06 -10.43 2.94
N ALA A 6 5.06 -10.17 3.80
CA ALA A 6 6.03 -9.10 3.58
C ALA A 6 6.86 -9.32 2.31
N VAL A 7 7.27 -10.57 2.04
CA VAL A 7 7.97 -10.95 0.81
C VAL A 7 7.07 -10.76 -0.42
N LEU A 8 5.83 -11.25 -0.37
CA LEU A 8 4.88 -11.08 -1.49
C LEU A 8 4.53 -9.61 -1.73
N TYR A 9 4.37 -8.81 -0.68
CA TYR A 9 4.07 -7.38 -0.78
C TYR A 9 5.25 -6.61 -1.41
N SER A 10 6.47 -6.89 -0.98
CA SER A 10 7.68 -6.28 -1.56
C SER A 10 7.92 -6.71 -3.01
N LEU A 11 7.64 -7.98 -3.34
CA LEU A 11 7.68 -8.48 -4.71
C LEU A 11 6.64 -7.77 -5.59
N ALA A 12 5.39 -7.65 -5.11
CA ALA A 12 4.32 -6.95 -5.81
C ALA A 12 4.67 -5.47 -6.03
N PHE A 13 5.28 -4.82 -5.04
CA PHE A 13 5.77 -3.45 -5.16
C PHE A 13 6.87 -3.33 -6.23
N ALA A 14 7.87 -4.23 -6.24
CA ALA A 14 8.93 -4.25 -7.24
C ALA A 14 8.40 -4.48 -8.66
N ILE A 15 7.48 -5.44 -8.84
CA ILE A 15 6.82 -5.69 -10.12
C ILE A 15 6.01 -4.46 -10.56
N GLY A 16 5.28 -3.83 -9.63
CA GLY A 16 4.53 -2.61 -9.88
C GLY A 16 5.41 -1.45 -10.35
N LEU A 17 6.61 -1.30 -9.78
CA LEU A 17 7.61 -0.31 -10.21
C LEU A 17 8.09 -0.54 -11.65
N VAL A 18 8.43 -1.79 -11.98
CA VAL A 18 8.87 -2.17 -13.33
C VAL A 18 7.75 -1.92 -14.34
N PHE A 19 6.52 -2.33 -14.02
CA PHE A 19 5.37 -2.11 -14.87
C PHE A 19 5.07 -0.63 -15.08
N ALA A 20 5.06 0.17 -14.02
CA ALA A 20 4.84 1.61 -14.10
C ALA A 20 5.93 2.30 -14.95
N GLY A 21 7.20 1.92 -14.78
CA GLY A 21 8.30 2.43 -15.60
C GLY A 21 8.15 2.08 -17.07
N TYR A 22 7.80 0.82 -17.37
CA TYR A 22 7.53 0.37 -18.74
C TYR A 22 6.38 1.13 -19.40
N VAL A 23 5.28 1.36 -18.69
CA VAL A 23 4.13 2.12 -19.19
C VAL A 23 4.52 3.57 -19.49
N MET A 24 5.28 4.22 -18.59
CA MET A 24 5.74 5.59 -18.81
C MET A 24 6.68 5.73 -20.02
N LEU A 25 7.57 4.75 -20.23
CA LEU A 25 8.53 4.76 -21.33
C LEU A 25 7.89 4.39 -22.68
N SER A 26 6.98 3.40 -22.70
CA SER A 26 6.41 2.89 -23.96
C SER A 26 5.30 3.76 -24.53
N LEU A 27 4.51 4.42 -23.68
CA LEU A 27 3.36 5.22 -24.14
C LEU A 27 3.70 6.71 -24.34
N GLY A 28 4.93 7.15 -24.05
CA GLY A 28 5.33 8.56 -24.16
C GLY A 28 4.45 9.51 -23.35
N VAL A 29 3.79 9.01 -22.30
CA VAL A 29 2.75 9.75 -21.57
C VAL A 29 3.40 10.89 -20.81
N GLN A 30 3.19 12.11 -21.29
CA GLN A 30 3.49 13.32 -20.53
C GLN A 30 2.48 13.45 -19.39
N LEU A 31 2.82 12.89 -18.24
CA LEU A 31 2.05 13.11 -17.02
C LEU A 31 2.12 14.59 -16.62
N THR A 32 0.98 15.13 -16.20
CA THR A 32 0.91 16.46 -15.61
C THR A 32 1.78 16.52 -14.35
N SER A 33 2.34 17.67 -14.02
CA SER A 33 3.18 17.83 -12.82
C SER A 33 2.48 17.34 -11.55
N SER A 34 1.16 17.56 -11.46
CA SER A 34 0.32 17.10 -10.35
C SER A 34 0.27 15.57 -10.23
N THR A 35 0.13 14.84 -11.34
CA THR A 35 0.11 13.36 -11.32
C THR A 35 1.46 12.77 -10.99
N LYS A 36 2.56 13.41 -11.42
CA LYS A 36 3.93 13.01 -11.02
C LYS A 36 4.15 13.15 -9.53
N ILE A 37 3.72 14.26 -8.93
CA ILE A 37 3.85 14.51 -7.48
C ILE A 37 3.05 13.48 -6.68
N ILE A 38 1.78 13.26 -7.04
CA ILE A 38 0.91 12.30 -6.34
C ILE A 38 1.46 10.87 -6.50
N GLY A 39 1.89 10.48 -7.71
CA GLY A 39 2.49 9.18 -7.96
C GLY A 39 3.77 8.96 -7.15
N GLY A 40 4.64 9.98 -7.08
CA GLY A 40 5.85 9.94 -6.27
C GLY A 40 5.57 9.80 -4.77
N ALA A 41 4.57 10.52 -4.24
CA ALA A 41 4.16 10.42 -2.85
C ALA A 41 3.61 9.02 -2.50
N ILE A 42 2.78 8.45 -3.38
CA ILE A 42 2.25 7.08 -3.22
C ILE A 42 3.38 6.06 -3.26
N MET A 43 4.34 6.20 -4.17
CA MET A 43 5.53 5.35 -4.25
C MET A 43 6.38 5.41 -2.97
N ALA A 44 6.60 6.61 -2.43
CA ALA A 44 7.34 6.78 -1.18
C ALA A 44 6.61 6.11 -0.01
N MET A 45 5.29 6.29 0.10
CA MET A 45 4.49 5.65 1.15
C MET A 45 4.49 4.13 1.04
N THR A 46 4.39 3.57 -0.16
CA THR A 46 4.41 2.12 -0.39
C THR A 46 5.79 1.53 -0.09
N LEU A 47 6.87 2.22 -0.43
CA LEU A 47 8.23 1.83 -0.04
C LEU A 47 8.39 1.77 1.49
N VAL A 48 7.98 2.81 2.21
CA VAL A 48 8.07 2.86 3.68
C VAL A 48 7.18 1.77 4.32
N THR A 49 6.02 1.49 3.73
CA THR A 49 5.14 0.39 4.15
C THR A 49 5.80 -0.96 3.97
N ALA A 50 6.48 -1.19 2.85
CA ALA A 50 7.25 -2.41 2.60
C ALA A 50 8.38 -2.57 3.63
N ILE A 51 9.13 -1.49 3.92
CA ILE A 51 10.17 -1.48 4.97
C ILE A 51 9.58 -1.85 6.33
N GLY A 52 8.44 -1.25 6.72
CA GLY A 52 7.79 -1.53 8.00
C GLY A 52 7.27 -2.96 8.12
N LEU A 53 6.73 -3.51 7.03
CA LEU A 53 6.27 -4.91 6.96
C LEU A 53 7.44 -5.90 7.06
N VAL A 54 8.53 -5.67 6.34
CA VAL A 54 9.74 -6.50 6.41
C VAL A 54 10.36 -6.39 7.80
N ALA A 55 10.48 -5.18 8.35
CA ALA A 55 11.02 -4.99 9.69
C ALA A 55 10.17 -5.70 10.77
N TYR A 56 8.84 -5.62 10.66
CA TYR A 56 7.93 -6.38 11.52
C TYR A 56 8.11 -7.90 11.39
N ALA A 57 8.18 -8.40 10.16
CA ALA A 57 8.20 -9.82 9.88
C ALA A 57 9.52 -10.50 10.27
N PHE A 58 10.63 -9.75 10.20
CA PHE A 58 11.97 -10.22 10.52
C PHE A 58 12.49 -9.73 11.88
N ASN A 59 11.67 -9.06 12.69
CA ASN A 59 12.04 -8.50 14.00
C ASN A 59 13.27 -7.57 13.94
N LEU A 60 13.31 -6.70 12.92
CA LEU A 60 14.35 -5.67 12.78
C LEU A 60 13.92 -4.40 13.54
N HIS A 61 14.89 -3.59 13.98
CA HIS A 61 14.67 -2.37 14.78
C HIS A 61 15.02 -1.10 13.98
N VAL A 62 14.43 -0.95 12.80
CA VAL A 62 14.78 0.13 11.86
C VAL A 62 13.50 0.73 11.26
N PRO A 63 13.38 2.06 11.04
CA PRO A 63 13.72 3.26 11.84
C PRO A 63 13.11 3.35 13.28
N PRO A 64 13.44 4.39 14.08
CA PRO A 64 12.99 4.55 15.47
C PRO A 64 11.48 4.78 15.65
N PHE A 65 10.98 4.52 16.85
CA PHE A 65 9.55 4.59 17.21
C PHE A 65 8.85 5.91 16.81
N GLY A 66 9.53 7.05 16.98
CA GLY A 66 8.97 8.38 16.69
C GLY A 66 8.50 8.57 15.25
N PHE A 67 9.03 7.78 14.30
CA PHE A 67 8.61 7.81 12.90
C PHE A 67 7.38 6.92 12.61
N TRP A 68 7.32 5.73 13.21
CA TRP A 68 6.33 4.70 12.85
C TRP A 68 4.93 5.00 13.35
N ARG A 69 4.80 5.68 14.48
CA ARG A 69 3.50 6.05 15.04
C ARG A 69 2.74 7.06 14.17
N PRO A 70 3.32 8.23 13.80
CA PRO A 70 2.63 9.15 12.89
C PRO A 70 2.45 8.54 11.50
N PHE A 71 3.43 7.78 11.00
CA PHE A 71 3.31 7.11 9.71
C PHE A 71 2.18 6.07 9.68
N GLY A 72 2.02 5.26 10.72
CA GLY A 72 0.95 4.26 10.81
C GLY A 72 -0.46 4.88 10.80
N TRP A 73 -0.63 6.05 11.41
CA TRP A 73 -1.87 6.83 11.33
C TRP A 73 -2.10 7.38 9.92
N LEU A 74 -1.10 8.03 9.35
CA LEU A 74 -1.18 8.61 8.01
C LEU A 74 -1.46 7.53 6.96
N LEU A 75 -0.80 6.39 7.06
CA LEU A 75 -1.04 5.21 6.23
C LEU A 75 -2.46 4.69 6.40
N GLY A 76 -2.97 4.61 7.63
CA GLY A 76 -4.33 4.18 7.91
C GLY A 76 -5.39 5.09 7.29
N ILE A 77 -5.22 6.41 7.39
CA ILE A 77 -6.12 7.40 6.77
C ILE A 77 -6.07 7.26 5.25
N ALA A 78 -4.86 7.21 4.66
CA ALA A 78 -4.69 7.11 3.21
C ALA A 78 -5.30 5.81 2.65
N LEU A 79 -5.05 4.67 3.30
CA LEU A 79 -5.62 3.38 2.91
C LEU A 79 -7.13 3.32 3.16
N GLY A 80 -7.63 4.00 4.18
CA GLY A 80 -9.07 4.18 4.42
C GLY A 80 -9.74 4.95 3.28
N CYS A 81 -9.17 6.08 2.86
CA CYS A 81 -9.66 6.85 1.71
C CYS A 81 -9.63 6.02 0.41
N LEU A 82 -8.53 5.30 0.15
CA LEU A 82 -8.43 4.39 -1.01
C LEU A 82 -9.47 3.27 -0.97
N SER A 83 -9.73 2.72 0.22
CA SER A 83 -10.75 1.68 0.41
C SER A 83 -12.16 2.20 0.13
N LEU A 84 -12.48 3.42 0.58
CA LEU A 84 -13.75 4.07 0.27
C LEU A 84 -13.90 4.34 -1.24
N LEU A 85 -12.85 4.82 -1.90
CA LEU A 85 -12.87 5.01 -3.36
C LEU A 85 -13.12 3.71 -4.12
N ASN A 86 -12.52 2.60 -3.67
CA ASN A 86 -12.75 1.28 -4.26
C ASN A 86 -14.21 0.82 -4.09
N ILE A 87 -14.83 1.08 -2.94
CA ILE A 87 -16.26 0.79 -2.70
C ILE A 87 -17.14 1.66 -3.60
N VAL A 88 -16.88 2.95 -3.71
CA VAL A 88 -17.65 3.86 -4.58
C VAL A 88 -17.57 3.43 -6.04
N ARG A 89 -16.37 3.05 -6.51
CA ARG A 89 -16.18 2.51 -7.87
C ARG A 89 -16.92 1.19 -8.08
N PHE A 90 -16.95 0.32 -7.07
CA PHE A 90 -17.72 -0.91 -7.14
C PHE A 90 -19.21 -0.66 -7.32
N VAL A 91 -19.76 0.26 -6.52
CA VAL A 91 -21.18 0.61 -6.56
C VAL A 91 -21.55 1.17 -7.93
N GLY A 92 -20.69 2.02 -8.53
CA GLY A 92 -20.90 2.51 -9.89
C GLY A 92 -20.75 1.45 -10.99
N LEU A 93 -20.06 0.34 -10.74
CA LEU A 93 -19.88 -0.77 -11.70
C LEU A 93 -21.02 -1.79 -11.65
N LEU A 94 -21.73 -1.90 -10.52
CA LEU A 94 -22.92 -2.75 -10.38
C LEU A 94 -24.05 -2.37 -11.36
N GLU A 95 -23.98 -1.18 -11.96
CA GLU A 95 -24.92 -0.70 -12.97
C GLU A 95 -24.67 -1.25 -14.38
N GLY A 96 -23.57 -1.99 -14.68
CA GLY A 96 -23.31 -2.36 -16.08
C GLY A 96 -22.26 -3.43 -16.45
N GLY A 97 -21.71 -4.26 -15.56
CA GLY A 97 -20.71 -5.27 -16.00
C GLY A 97 -20.37 -6.40 -15.01
N ASP A 98 -19.45 -7.30 -15.40
CA ASP A 98 -19.07 -8.53 -14.68
C ASP A 98 -18.76 -8.31 -13.18
N ASN A 99 -19.75 -8.65 -12.35
CA ASN A 99 -19.81 -8.32 -10.93
C ASN A 99 -18.81 -9.13 -10.08
N PHE A 100 -18.49 -10.37 -10.48
CA PHE A 100 -17.67 -11.28 -9.66
C PHE A 100 -16.18 -10.93 -9.67
N THR A 101 -15.60 -10.70 -10.85
CA THR A 101 -14.18 -10.35 -11.00
C THR A 101 -13.88 -9.02 -10.32
N SER A 102 -14.78 -8.05 -10.48
CA SER A 102 -14.70 -6.74 -9.82
C SER A 102 -14.74 -6.88 -8.29
N LEU A 103 -15.70 -7.65 -7.75
CA LEU A 103 -15.80 -7.93 -6.32
C LEU A 103 -14.56 -8.62 -5.77
N LEU A 104 -14.03 -9.61 -6.50
CA LEU A 104 -12.82 -10.34 -6.11
C LEU A 104 -11.61 -9.41 -6.07
N TRP A 105 -11.47 -8.52 -7.06
CA TRP A 105 -10.40 -7.53 -7.08
C TRP A 105 -10.48 -6.55 -5.89
N ILE A 106 -11.68 -6.06 -5.58
CA ILE A 106 -11.91 -5.13 -4.48
C ILE A 106 -11.67 -5.80 -3.13
N SER A 107 -12.15 -7.02 -2.94
CA SER A 107 -11.90 -7.77 -1.70
C SER A 107 -10.41 -8.04 -1.49
N MET A 108 -9.67 -8.40 -2.54
CA MET A 108 -8.21 -8.54 -2.48
C MET A 108 -7.53 -7.21 -2.17
N SER A 109 -7.95 -6.10 -2.79
CA SER A 109 -7.41 -4.76 -2.50
C SER A 109 -7.65 -4.34 -1.05
N LEU A 110 -8.86 -4.59 -0.51
CA LEU A 110 -9.21 -4.30 0.88
C LEU A 110 -8.38 -5.15 1.85
N LEU A 111 -8.18 -6.43 1.55
CA LEU A 111 -7.32 -7.31 2.35
C LEU A 111 -5.88 -6.80 2.38
N VAL A 112 -5.32 -6.44 1.22
CA VAL A 112 -3.96 -5.88 1.13
C VAL A 112 -3.85 -4.59 1.95
N ASN A 113 -4.83 -3.68 1.83
CA ASN A 113 -4.87 -2.43 2.59
C ASN A 113 -4.89 -2.71 4.11
N TYR A 114 -5.77 -3.61 4.54
CA TYR A 114 -5.91 -3.98 5.94
C TYR A 114 -4.63 -4.59 6.51
N PHE A 115 -4.05 -5.60 5.85
CA PHE A 115 -2.84 -6.27 6.34
C PHE A 115 -1.62 -5.35 6.30
N SER A 116 -1.54 -4.45 5.32
CA SER A 116 -0.46 -3.46 5.23
C SER A 116 -0.49 -2.48 6.41
N TRP A 117 -1.67 -1.91 6.70
CA TRP A 117 -1.85 -1.03 7.85
C TRP A 117 -1.58 -1.76 9.16
N LEU A 118 -2.17 -2.95 9.33
CA LEU A 118 -2.05 -3.71 10.57
C LEU A 118 -0.62 -4.18 10.85
N GLY A 119 0.15 -4.52 9.81
CA GLY A 119 1.56 -4.86 9.91
C GLY A 119 2.39 -3.67 10.43
N VAL A 120 2.25 -2.51 9.79
CA VAL A 120 2.95 -1.28 10.18
C VAL A 120 2.51 -0.79 11.57
N TRP A 121 1.22 -0.86 11.88
CA TRP A 121 0.69 -0.46 13.18
C TRP A 121 1.21 -1.34 14.33
N ARG A 122 1.23 -2.66 14.13
CA ARG A 122 1.80 -3.60 15.11
C ARG A 122 3.30 -3.40 15.27
N TYR A 123 4.01 -3.05 14.20
CA TYR A 123 5.42 -2.70 14.27
C TYR A 123 5.66 -1.45 15.13
N GLY A 124 4.92 -0.38 14.88
CA GLY A 124 4.98 0.83 15.70
C GLY A 124 4.71 0.55 17.19
N ARG A 125 3.73 -0.30 17.51
CA ARG A 125 3.47 -0.71 18.90
C ARG A 125 4.61 -1.53 19.52
N ARG A 126 5.26 -2.41 18.76
CA ARG A 126 6.42 -3.17 19.26
C ARG A 126 7.58 -2.24 19.60
N LEU A 127 7.89 -1.29 18.74
CA LEU A 127 8.93 -0.30 19.01
C LEU A 127 8.60 0.59 20.21
N SER A 128 7.33 0.91 20.45
CA SER A 128 6.88 1.64 21.65
C SER A 128 7.14 0.90 22.95
N ALA A 129 7.19 -0.43 22.93
CA ALA A 129 7.36 -1.25 24.13
C ALA A 129 8.84 -1.48 24.47
N ILE A 130 9.74 -1.14 23.56
CA ILE A 130 11.19 -1.32 23.67
C ILE A 130 11.89 0.03 23.97
N ALA A 131 11.28 1.15 23.58
CA ALA A 131 11.73 2.51 23.85
C ALA A 131 11.25 3.01 25.21
#